data_AF-A0A965LE07-F1
#
_entry.id   AF-A0A965LE07-F1
#
_cell.length_a   1.000
_cell.length_b   1.000
_cell.length_c   1.000
_cell.angle_alpha   90.00
_cell.angle_beta   90.00
_cell.angle_gamma   90.00
#
_symmetry.space_group_name_H-M   'P 1'
#
loop_
_entity.id
_entity.type
_entity.pdbx_description
1 polymer ?
#
loop_
_entity_poly.entity_id
_entity_poly.type
_entity_poly.pdbx_seq_one_letter_code
_entity_poly.pdbx_strand_id
1 'polypeptide(L)'
;MGASPEVNVRLTGRRCEIRPIAGTRPRGADEAADRRLEVELLADPKERSEHLMLVDLARNDLGRVCVPGSVKVPDYAIVERYSHVMHIVSQVEGELASEKDAF
;
A
#
# COMPACT_ATOMS: atom_id res chain seq x y z
N MET A 1 -6.90 -13.58 -15.90
CA MET A 1 -6.16 -13.48 -14.62
C MET A 1 -6.29 -12.04 -14.15
N GLY A 2 -7.43 -11.68 -13.56
CA GLY A 2 -7.62 -10.38 -12.94
C GLY A 2 -7.20 -10.51 -11.49
N ALA A 3 -5.98 -10.10 -11.16
CA ALA A 3 -5.61 -9.91 -9.77
C ALA A 3 -6.39 -8.69 -9.30
N SER A 4 -7.49 -8.92 -8.58
CA SER A 4 -8.18 -7.85 -7.85
C SER A 4 -7.11 -7.24 -6.92
N PRO A 5 -6.77 -5.95 -7.04
CA PRO A 5 -5.84 -5.28 -6.13
C PRO A 5 -6.55 -5.01 -4.79
N GLU A 6 -7.16 -6.05 -4.24
CA GLU A 6 -7.79 -6.03 -2.93
C GLU A 6 -6.69 -5.96 -1.87
N VAL A 7 -7.05 -5.35 -0.75
CA VAL A 7 -6.26 -5.24 0.47
C VAL A 7 -5.90 -6.66 0.95
N ASN A 8 -4.78 -7.19 0.45
CA ASN A 8 -4.32 -8.52 0.78
C ASN A 8 -3.60 -8.45 2.13
N VAL A 9 -4.18 -9.07 3.16
CA VAL A 9 -3.52 -9.25 4.44
C VAL A 9 -2.59 -10.46 4.32
N ARG A 10 -1.30 -10.26 4.61
CA ARG A 10 -0.30 -11.32 4.64
C ARG A 10 0.20 -11.52 6.06
N LEU A 11 0.24 -12.77 6.52
CA LEU A 11 0.90 -13.16 7.76
C LEU A 11 2.14 -14.02 7.44
N THR A 12 3.32 -13.55 7.84
CA THR A 12 4.57 -14.33 7.76
C THR A 12 5.15 -14.48 9.16
N GLY A 13 5.03 -15.68 9.74
CA GLY A 13 5.35 -15.89 11.16
C GLY A 13 4.41 -15.07 12.05
N ARG A 14 4.95 -14.05 12.73
CA ARG A 14 4.17 -13.08 13.53
C ARG A 14 4.01 -11.72 12.88
N ARG A 15 4.55 -11.52 11.67
CA ARG A 15 4.48 -10.24 10.96
C ARG A 15 3.23 -10.19 10.10
N CYS A 16 2.31 -9.31 10.45
CA CYS A 16 1.14 -8.94 9.65
C CYS A 16 1.50 -7.81 8.71
N GLU A 17 1.06 -7.88 7.46
CA GLU A 17 1.29 -6.88 6.44
C GLU A 17 0.00 -6.59 5.67
N ILE A 18 -0.22 -5.33 5.38
CA ILE A 18 -1.25 -4.84 4.47
C ILE A 18 -0.56 -3.92 3.46
N ARG A 19 -0.88 -4.08 2.17
CA ARG A 19 -0.30 -3.26 1.10
C ARG A 19 -1.39 -2.41 0.43
N PRO A 20 -1.70 -1.19 0.95
CA PRO A 20 -2.61 -0.27 0.30
C PRO A 20 -2.12 0.11 -1.10
N ILE A 21 -3.04 0.13 -2.08
CA ILE A 21 -2.78 0.52 -3.46
C ILE A 21 -3.86 1.52 -3.87
N ALA A 22 -3.45 2.68 -4.39
CA ALA A 22 -4.35 3.70 -4.93
C ALA A 22 -3.72 4.39 -6.14
N GLY A 23 -4.55 5.06 -6.93
CA GLY A 23 -4.15 5.79 -8.11
C GLY A 23 -3.57 4.92 -9.22
N THR A 24 -3.84 5.30 -10.45
CA THR A 24 -3.37 4.55 -11.62
C THR A 24 -2.90 5.53 -12.69
N ARG A 25 -1.74 5.26 -13.27
CA ARG A 25 -1.30 5.84 -14.54
C ARG A 25 -0.78 4.73 -15.45
N PRO A 26 -0.92 4.86 -16.79
CA PRO A 26 -0.28 3.93 -17.72
C PRO A 26 1.24 4.07 -17.63
N ARG A 27 1.97 3.08 -18.15
CA ARG A 27 3.42 3.23 -18.37
C ARG A 27 3.69 4.21 -19.52
N GLY A 28 4.77 4.97 -19.40
CA GLY A 28 5.24 5.88 -20.45
C GLY A 28 5.79 5.15 -21.66
N ALA A 29 5.71 5.78 -22.84
CA ALA A 29 6.31 5.26 -24.07
C ALA A 29 7.85 5.22 -24.02
N ASP A 30 8.43 6.04 -23.16
CA ASP A 30 9.85 6.10 -22.85
C ASP A 30 10.04 6.44 -21.36
N GLU A 31 11.29 6.39 -20.89
CA GLU A 31 11.63 6.64 -19.49
C GLU A 31 11.30 8.07 -19.02
N ALA A 32 11.37 9.06 -19.92
CA ALA A 32 11.06 10.44 -19.59
C ALA A 32 9.54 10.63 -19.43
N ALA A 33 8.73 10.01 -20.29
CA ALA A 33 7.28 9.96 -20.18
C ALA A 33 6.84 9.22 -18.92
N ASP A 34 7.51 8.10 -18.59
CA ASP A 34 7.20 7.29 -17.40
C ASP A 34 7.43 8.09 -16.12
N ARG A 35 8.55 8.83 -16.03
CA ARG A 35 8.82 9.76 -14.92
C ARG A 35 7.81 10.90 -14.82
N ARG A 36 7.35 11.45 -15.96
CA ARG A 36 6.33 12.51 -15.94
C ARG A 36 5.01 12.00 -15.37
N LEU A 37 4.59 10.80 -15.76
CA LEU A 37 3.36 10.16 -15.26
C LEU A 37 3.45 9.83 -13.77
N GLU A 38 4.63 9.39 -13.30
CA GLU A 38 4.90 9.18 -11.87
C GLU A 38 4.76 10.48 -11.07
N VAL A 39 5.38 11.57 -11.53
CA VAL A 39 5.29 12.88 -10.86
C VAL A 39 3.86 13.40 -10.88
N GLU A 40 3.13 13.24 -11.98
CA GLU A 40 1.73 13.63 -12.07
C GLU A 40 0.86 12.85 -11.08
N LEU A 41 1.05 11.53 -11.01
CA LEU A 41 0.33 10.66 -10.08
C LEU A 41 0.57 11.06 -8.62
N LEU A 42 1.83 11.31 -8.25
CA LEU A 42 2.20 11.73 -6.91
C LEU A 42 1.79 13.18 -6.58
N ALA A 43 1.54 14.01 -7.58
CA ALA A 43 1.07 15.38 -7.40
C ALA A 43 -0.46 15.49 -7.30
N ASP A 44 -1.20 14.47 -7.74
CA ASP A 44 -2.66 14.47 -7.76
C ASP A 44 -3.24 14.48 -6.34
N PRO A 45 -3.89 15.58 -5.90
CA PRO A 45 -4.40 15.70 -4.54
C PRO A 45 -5.51 14.71 -4.24
N LYS A 46 -6.28 14.27 -5.25
CA LYS A 46 -7.32 13.27 -5.08
C LYS A 46 -6.69 11.93 -4.76
N GLU A 47 -5.76 11.47 -5.59
CA GLU A 47 -5.11 10.16 -5.43
C GLU A 47 -4.34 10.07 -4.11
N ARG A 48 -3.65 11.16 -3.71
CA ARG A 48 -2.99 11.24 -2.40
C ARG A 48 -3.96 11.13 -1.22
N SER A 49 -5.12 11.77 -1.32
CA SER A 49 -6.12 11.76 -0.25
C SER A 49 -6.76 10.38 -0.11
N GLU A 50 -7.11 9.75 -1.23
CA GLU A 50 -7.60 8.37 -1.25
C GLU A 50 -6.55 7.40 -0.70
N HIS A 51 -5.28 7.55 -1.09
CA HIS A 51 -4.20 6.69 -0.59
C HIS A 51 -3.98 6.85 0.92
N LEU A 52 -3.98 8.08 1.43
CA LEU A 52 -3.85 8.34 2.87
C LEU A 52 -4.98 7.66 3.65
N MET A 53 -6.22 7.76 3.17
CA MET A 53 -7.37 7.08 3.77
C MET A 53 -7.14 5.56 3.85
N LEU A 54 -6.65 4.92 2.79
CA LEU A 54 -6.36 3.48 2.79
C LEU A 54 -5.24 3.10 3.77
N VAL A 55 -4.19 3.92 3.87
CA VAL A 55 -3.11 3.72 4.84
C VAL A 55 -3.64 3.81 6.27
N ASP A 56 -4.48 4.80 6.56
CA ASP A 56 -5.07 4.96 7.89
C ASP A 56 -6.03 3.82 8.25
N LEU A 57 -6.82 3.32 7.28
CA LEU A 57 -7.64 2.13 7.46
C LEU A 57 -6.78 0.90 7.78
N ALA A 58 -5.72 0.65 7.00
CA ALA A 58 -4.81 -0.46 7.23
C ALA A 58 -4.11 -0.38 8.60
N ARG A 59 -3.71 0.83 9.04
CA ARG A 59 -3.16 1.06 10.39
C ARG A 59 -4.19 0.80 11.47
N ASN A 60 -5.44 1.21 11.27
CA ASN A 60 -6.53 0.93 12.22
C ASN A 60 -6.76 -0.57 12.37
N ASP A 61 -6.81 -1.29 11.25
CA ASP A 61 -7.07 -2.72 11.23
C ASP A 61 -5.95 -3.51 11.92
N LEU A 62 -4.69 -3.23 11.56
CA LEU A 62 -3.55 -3.86 12.25
C LEU A 62 -3.46 -3.45 13.72
N GLY A 63 -3.83 -2.21 14.07
CA GLY A 63 -3.85 -1.72 15.44
C GLY A 63 -4.78 -2.48 16.39
N ARG A 64 -5.77 -3.21 15.86
CA ARG A 64 -6.70 -4.03 16.67
C ARG A 64 -6.15 -5.41 17.04
N VAL A 65 -5.17 -5.91 16.28
CA VAL A 65 -4.68 -7.30 16.38
C VAL A 65 -3.18 -7.39 16.64
N CYS A 66 -2.42 -6.33 16.38
CA CYS A 66 -0.98 -6.28 16.60
C CYS A 66 -0.62 -5.76 18.01
N VAL A 67 0.59 -6.07 18.46
CA VAL A 67 1.19 -5.55 19.70
C VAL A 67 1.16 -4.02 19.65
N PRO A 68 0.68 -3.33 20.70
CA PRO A 68 0.68 -1.86 20.75
C PRO A 68 2.05 -1.27 20.44
N GLY A 69 2.09 -0.29 19.53
CA GLY A 69 3.32 0.36 19.09
C GLY A 69 4.15 -0.40 18.05
N SER A 70 3.76 -1.63 17.67
CA SER A 70 4.46 -2.38 16.61
C SER A 70 4.07 -1.95 15.20
N VAL A 71 2.91 -1.32 15.02
CA VAL A 71 2.38 -0.92 13.71
C VAL A 71 3.22 0.21 13.11
N LYS A 72 3.78 -0.03 11.92
CA LYS A 72 4.67 0.88 11.20
C LYS A 72 4.28 0.96 9.72
N VAL A 73 4.71 2.04 9.07
CA VAL A 73 4.55 2.26 7.62
C VAL A 73 5.94 2.46 7.02
N PRO A 74 6.73 1.38 6.80
CA PRO A 74 8.10 1.49 6.30
C PRO A 74 8.19 2.14 4.92
N ASP A 75 7.22 1.87 4.04
CA ASP A 75 7.10 2.48 2.73
C ASP A 75 5.79 3.27 2.66
N TYR A 76 5.89 4.57 2.40
CA TYR A 76 4.73 5.46 2.30
C TYR A 76 4.68 6.14 0.94
N ALA A 77 3.56 5.92 0.24
CA ALA A 77 3.22 6.59 -1.02
C ALA A 77 4.33 6.51 -2.08
N ILE A 78 4.93 5.33 -2.25
CA ILE A 78 5.90 5.05 -3.30
C ILE A 78 5.18 4.68 -4.60
N VAL A 79 5.83 4.87 -5.75
CA VAL A 79 5.27 4.41 -7.03
C VAL A 79 5.82 3.05 -7.39
N GLU A 80 4.94 2.06 -7.51
CA GLU A 80 5.26 0.76 -8.08
C GLU A 80 4.85 0.68 -9.54
N ARG A 81 5.74 0.11 -10.36
CA ARG A 81 5.53 -0.06 -11.79
C ARG A 81 5.24 -1.51 -12.12
N TYR A 82 4.09 -1.74 -12.73
CA TYR A 82 3.69 -3.00 -13.34
C TYR A 82 3.91 -2.94 -14.85
N SER A 83 3.63 -4.04 -15.55
CA SER A 83 3.90 -4.15 -16.99
C SER A 83 3.19 -3.08 -17.84
N HIS A 84 2.00 -2.64 -17.43
CA HIS A 84 1.18 -1.69 -18.21
C HIS A 84 0.75 -0.44 -17.44
N VAL A 85 0.85 -0.47 -16.12
CA VAL A 85 0.39 0.61 -15.24
C VAL A 85 1.37 0.84 -14.09
N MET A 86 1.21 1.94 -13.39
CA MET A 86 1.85 2.21 -12.11
C MET A 86 0.80 2.67 -11.08
N HIS A 87 1.09 2.43 -9.81
CA HIS A 87 0.21 2.75 -8.68
C HIS A 87 0.99 3.41 -7.54
N ILE A 88 0.29 4.20 -6.73
CA ILE A 88 0.77 4.62 -5.41
C ILE A 88 0.58 3.44 -4.47
N VAL A 89 1.65 3.05 -3.79
CA VAL A 89 1.68 1.90 -2.89
C VAL A 89 2.29 2.31 -1.56
N SER A 90 1.75 1.74 -0.48
CA SER A 90 2.37 1.77 0.84
C SER A 90 2.47 0.36 1.38
N GLN A 91 3.34 0.18 2.38
CA GLN A 91 3.38 -1.03 3.19
C GLN A 91 3.07 -0.65 4.63
N VAL A 92 2.05 -1.29 5.20
CA VAL A 92 1.70 -1.17 6.62
C VAL A 92 1.95 -2.52 7.25
N GLU A 93 2.74 -2.57 8.31
CA GLU A 93 3.10 -3.82 8.97
C GLU A 93 3.03 -3.71 10.49
N GLY A 94 2.83 -4.83 11.16
CA GLY A 94 2.81 -4.93 12.62
C GLY A 94 3.15 -6.33 13.10
N GLU A 95 3.43 -6.46 14.38
CA GLU A 95 3.66 -7.75 15.02
C GLU A 95 2.34 -8.23 15.64
N LEU A 96 1.80 -9.35 15.17
CA LEU A 96 0.56 -9.94 15.68
C LEU A 96 0.69 -10.21 17.20
N ALA A 97 -0.31 -9.81 17.98
CA ALA A 97 -0.30 -9.98 19.44
C ALA A 97 -0.40 -11.47 19.82
N SER A 98 0.35 -11.92 20.82
CA SER A 98 0.57 -13.35 21.16
C SER A 98 -0.70 -14.20 21.29
N GLU A 99 -1.80 -13.58 21.68
CA GLU A 99 -3.13 -14.15 21.89
C GLU A 99 -4.01 -14.17 20.62
N LYS A 100 -3.47 -13.71 19.48
CA LYS A 100 -4.13 -13.66 18.17
C LYS A 100 -3.47 -14.62 17.19
N ASP A 101 -4.29 -15.20 16.32
CA ASP A 101 -3.87 -15.97 15.16
C ASP A 101 -4.47 -15.36 13.86
N ALA A 102 -4.47 -16.13 12.77
CA ALA A 102 -4.90 -15.64 11.46
C ALA A 102 -6.42 -15.68 11.23
N PHE A 103 -7.22 -16.19 12.18
CA PHE A 103 -8.67 -16.45 12.02
C PHE A 103 -9.55 -15.67 13.01
#